data_AF-A0A1X7SMD5-F1
#
_entry.id   AF-A0A1X7SMD5-F1
#
_cell.length_a   1.000
_cell.length_b   1.000
_cell.length_c   1.000
_cell.angle_alpha   90.00
_cell.angle_beta   90.00
_cell.angle_gamma   90.00
#
_symmetry.space_group_name_H-M   'P 1'
#
loop_
_entity.id
_entity.type
_entity.pdbx_description
1 polymer ?
#
loop_
_entity_poly.entity_id
_entity_poly.type
_entity_poly.pdbx_seq_one_letter_code
_entity_poly.pdbx_strand_id
1 'polypeptide(L)'
;MIKGLLDSKGVYIREGKVTQSLKRVDPQYCTRRSNNTVDRTNQVAYYASGFGHNLHLDQNKKLVIFGVTYVLAVDGYSGIIVSHVIMPVKNNLLIYEHIYRKAVFTYGLGEQIRVDYGRIDPLLHGLETSH
;
A
#
# COMPACT_ATOMS: atom_id res chain seq x y z
N MET A 1 -10.41 9.21 0.67
CA MET A 1 -11.78 8.77 0.28
C MET A 1 -12.75 9.82 0.82
N ILE A 2 -13.59 10.43 -0.01
CA ILE A 2 -14.35 11.64 0.38
C ILE A 2 -15.51 11.35 1.36
N LYS A 3 -16.02 10.11 1.36
CA LYS A 3 -17.04 9.63 2.31
C LYS A 3 -16.56 9.73 3.76
N GLY A 4 -15.36 9.22 4.05
CA GLY A 4 -14.77 9.33 5.40
C GLY A 4 -14.53 10.78 5.85
N LEU A 5 -14.25 11.70 4.91
CA LEU A 5 -14.17 13.13 5.23
C LEU A 5 -15.54 13.71 5.60
N LEU A 6 -16.60 13.34 4.87
CA LEU A 6 -17.97 13.79 5.17
C LEU A 6 -18.45 13.22 6.51
N ASP A 7 -18.19 11.94 6.77
CA ASP A 7 -18.53 11.30 8.05
C ASP A 7 -17.81 11.98 9.22
N SER A 8 -16.52 12.33 9.06
CA SER A 8 -15.76 13.07 10.08
C SER A 8 -16.29 14.49 10.37
N LYS A 9 -17.07 15.05 9.45
CA LYS A 9 -17.77 16.33 9.60
C LYS A 9 -19.23 16.16 10.05
N GLY A 10 -19.64 14.95 10.43
CA GLY A 10 -21.01 14.63 10.85
C GLY A 10 -22.01 14.54 9.71
N VAL A 11 -21.56 14.52 8.46
CA VAL A 11 -22.41 14.50 7.26
C VAL A 11 -22.50 13.08 6.73
N TYR A 12 -23.55 12.37 7.12
CA TYR A 12 -23.78 10.98 6.70
C TYR A 12 -24.48 10.91 5.35
N ILE A 13 -23.75 10.47 4.31
CA ILE A 13 -24.27 10.34 2.96
C ILE A 13 -24.01 8.92 2.43
N ARG A 14 -25.02 8.32 1.80
CA ARG A 14 -24.87 7.03 1.13
C ARG A 14 -23.77 7.11 0.07
N GLU A 15 -22.93 6.09 0.01
CA GLU A 15 -21.78 6.03 -0.90
C GLU A 15 -22.18 6.16 -2.38
N GLY A 16 -23.35 5.63 -2.75
CA GLY A 16 -23.91 5.79 -4.10
C GLY A 16 -24.16 7.26 -4.46
N LYS A 17 -24.61 8.09 -3.51
CA LYS A 17 -24.84 9.54 -3.73
C LYS A 17 -23.53 10.31 -3.82
N VAL A 18 -22.55 9.97 -2.98
CA VAL A 18 -21.20 10.54 -3.07
C VAL A 18 -20.58 10.23 -4.43
N THR A 19 -20.69 8.98 -4.89
CA THR A 19 -20.18 8.53 -6.18
C THR A 19 -20.88 9.23 -7.35
N GLN A 20 -22.20 9.38 -7.31
CA GLN A 20 -22.95 10.13 -8.32
C GLN A 20 -22.53 11.61 -8.37
N SER A 21 -22.34 12.24 -7.21
CA SER A 21 -21.89 13.63 -7.14
C SER A 21 -20.48 13.78 -7.70
N LEU A 22 -19.55 12.89 -7.36
CA LEU A 22 -18.20 12.87 -7.91
C LEU A 22 -18.20 12.70 -9.44
N LYS A 23 -19.02 11.78 -9.96
CA LYS A 23 -19.18 11.58 -11.41
C LYS A 23 -19.70 12.83 -12.12
N ARG A 24 -20.55 13.61 -11.46
CA ARG A 24 -21.09 14.87 -12.00
C ARG A 24 -20.07 16.01 -11.96
N VAL A 25 -19.32 16.12 -10.87
CA VAL A 25 -18.37 17.23 -10.65
C VAL A 25 -17.09 17.03 -11.46
N ASP A 26 -16.58 15.81 -11.54
CA ASP A 26 -15.36 15.49 -12.28
C ASP A 26 -15.48 14.13 -12.98
N PRO A 27 -16.20 14.07 -14.13
CA PRO A 27 -16.37 12.85 -14.88
C PRO A 27 -15.03 12.33 -15.45
N GLN A 28 -14.09 13.21 -15.76
CA GLN A 28 -12.78 12.81 -16.29
C GLN A 28 -11.93 12.13 -15.21
N TYR A 29 -11.90 12.63 -13.99
CA TYR A 29 -11.22 11.97 -12.87
C TYR A 29 -11.91 10.66 -12.48
N CYS A 30 -13.24 10.59 -12.51
CA CYS A 30 -13.96 9.34 -12.30
C CYS A 30 -13.61 8.28 -13.36
N THR A 31 -13.58 8.67 -14.64
CA THR A 31 -13.18 7.79 -15.75
C THR A 31 -11.71 7.43 -15.67
N ARG A 32 -10.82 8.36 -15.31
CA ARG A 32 -9.39 8.07 -15.10
C ARG A 32 -9.16 7.14 -13.91
N ARG A 33 -9.95 7.28 -12.85
CA ARG A 33 -9.92 6.39 -11.68
C ARG A 33 -10.45 5.02 -12.04
N SER A 34 -11.57 4.90 -12.77
CA SER A 34 -12.06 3.60 -13.25
C SER A 34 -11.05 2.97 -14.20
N ASN A 35 -10.49 3.74 -15.14
CA ASN A 35 -9.49 3.25 -16.07
C ASN A 35 -8.18 2.86 -15.36
N ASN A 36 -7.74 3.59 -14.33
CA ASN A 36 -6.63 3.17 -13.46
C ASN A 36 -6.95 1.93 -12.62
N THR A 37 -8.23 1.69 -12.32
CA THR A 37 -8.67 0.46 -11.64
C THR A 37 -8.70 -0.72 -12.62
N VAL A 38 -9.01 -0.44 -13.90
CA VAL A 38 -9.01 -1.41 -15.00
C VAL A 38 -7.59 -1.71 -15.51
N ASP A 39 -6.65 -0.76 -15.42
CA ASP A 39 -5.27 -0.89 -15.93
C ASP A 39 -4.28 -1.53 -14.93
N ARG A 40 -4.78 -2.14 -13.83
CA ARG A 40 -3.94 -2.79 -12.80
C ARG A 40 -4.62 -3.97 -12.09
N THR A 41 -5.49 -4.73 -12.74
CA THR A 41 -5.76 -6.07 -12.22
C THR A 41 -4.48 -6.86 -12.41
N ASN A 42 -3.70 -7.05 -11.34
CA ASN A 42 -2.75 -8.15 -11.22
C ASN A 42 -3.36 -9.34 -11.99
N GLN A 43 -2.72 -9.82 -13.07
CA GLN A 43 -3.31 -10.85 -13.93
C GLN A 43 -3.76 -12.08 -13.11
N VAL A 44 -3.15 -12.26 -11.94
CA VAL A 44 -3.48 -13.26 -10.94
C VAL A 44 -4.26 -12.59 -9.81
N ALA A 45 -5.53 -13.00 -9.62
CA ALA A 45 -6.32 -12.61 -8.45
C ALA A 45 -5.54 -12.89 -7.16
N TYR A 46 -5.61 -11.97 -6.20
CA TYR A 46 -4.93 -12.15 -4.92
C TYR A 46 -5.55 -13.36 -4.17
N TYR A 47 -4.75 -14.39 -3.95
CA TYR A 47 -5.17 -15.63 -3.29
C TYR A 47 -4.12 -16.04 -2.27
N ALA A 48 -4.53 -16.22 -1.02
CA ALA A 48 -3.72 -16.79 0.05
C ALA A 48 -4.53 -17.93 0.69
N SER A 49 -4.01 -19.16 0.64
CA SER A 49 -4.72 -20.36 1.14
C SER A 49 -4.66 -20.51 2.66
N GLY A 50 -3.69 -19.86 3.32
CA GLY A 50 -3.47 -19.96 4.75
C GLY A 50 -2.35 -19.03 5.22
N PHE A 51 -2.12 -19.02 6.54
CA PHE A 51 -1.04 -18.25 7.15
C PHE A 51 0.32 -18.69 6.58
N GLY A 52 1.16 -17.72 6.21
CA GLY A 52 2.47 -17.98 5.60
C GLY A 52 2.44 -18.25 4.10
N HIS A 53 1.27 -18.33 3.45
CA HIS A 53 1.21 -18.49 1.99
C HIS A 53 1.80 -17.25 1.30
N ASN A 54 1.27 -16.06 1.60
CA ASN A 54 1.71 -14.82 0.98
C ASN A 54 2.29 -13.88 2.01
N LEU A 55 3.59 -13.58 1.90
CA LEU A 55 4.23 -12.53 2.67
C LEU A 55 4.25 -11.25 1.83
N HIS A 56 3.40 -10.28 2.18
CA HIS A 56 3.31 -9.01 1.47
C HIS A 56 4.22 -7.96 2.13
N LEU A 57 5.20 -7.47 1.39
CA LEU A 57 6.14 -6.43 1.81
C LEU A 57 5.75 -5.10 1.17
N ASP A 58 5.51 -4.09 2.02
CA ASP A 58 5.16 -2.75 1.56
C ASP A 58 6.01 -1.66 2.25
N GLN A 59 6.28 -0.59 1.50
CA GLN A 59 6.98 0.60 1.98
C GLN A 59 6.00 1.76 2.09
N ASN A 60 5.79 2.25 3.31
CA ASN A 60 4.99 3.45 3.54
C ASN A 60 5.79 4.70 3.13
N LYS A 61 5.37 5.32 2.02
CA LYS A 61 5.97 6.57 1.52
C LYS A 61 5.43 7.85 2.20
N LYS A 62 4.38 7.78 3.02
CA LYS A 62 3.79 8.99 3.65
C LYS A 62 4.71 9.60 4.69
N LEU A 63 5.52 8.79 5.36
CA LEU A 63 6.44 9.25 6.40
C LEU A 63 7.76 9.80 5.83
N VAL A 64 7.98 9.68 4.52
CA VAL A 64 9.19 10.18 3.86
C VAL A 64 9.33 11.69 4.02
N ILE A 65 8.22 12.43 4.11
CA ILE A 65 8.22 13.88 4.38
C ILE A 65 8.85 14.25 5.74
N PHE A 66 8.91 13.30 6.67
CA PHE A 66 9.54 13.46 7.98
C PHE A 66 10.96 12.87 8.02
N GLY A 67 11.53 12.52 6.87
CA GLY A 67 12.84 11.87 6.78
C GLY A 67 12.83 10.44 7.33
N VAL A 68 11.68 9.75 7.26
CA VAL A 68 11.51 8.39 7.79
C VAL A 68 10.95 7.48 6.71
N THR A 69 11.62 6.35 6.51
CA THR A 69 11.15 5.22 5.74
C THR A 69 10.63 4.15 6.68
N TYR A 70 9.36 3.78 6.52
CA TYR A 70 8.75 2.67 7.25
C TYR A 70 8.43 1.54 6.28
N VAL A 71 8.93 0.35 6.57
CA VAL A 71 8.69 -0.85 5.76
C VAL A 71 8.11 -1.92 6.68
N LEU A 72 7.11 -2.63 6.17
CA LEU A 72 6.39 -3.65 6.92
C LEU A 72 6.14 -4.88 6.06
N ALA A 73 6.09 -6.04 6.71
CA ALA A 73 5.63 -7.29 6.13
C ALA A 73 4.33 -7.72 6.80
N VAL A 74 3.37 -8.12 5.98
CA VAL A 74 2.03 -8.56 6.40
C VAL A 74 1.77 -9.94 5.87
N ASP A 75 1.24 -10.82 6.71
CA ASP A 75 0.73 -12.10 6.26
C ASP A 75 -0.56 -11.90 5.46
N GLY A 76 -0.56 -12.44 4.26
CA GLY A 76 -1.58 -12.19 3.25
C GLY A 76 -2.91 -12.87 3.49
N TYR A 77 -2.97 -13.88 4.38
CA TYR A 77 -4.19 -14.56 4.77
C TYR A 77 -4.82 -13.92 6.01
N SER A 78 -4.03 -13.73 7.07
CA SER A 78 -4.50 -13.22 8.36
C SER A 78 -4.52 -11.69 8.46
N GLY A 79 -3.78 -10.98 7.62
CA GLY A 79 -3.61 -9.52 7.70
C GLY A 79 -2.73 -9.07 8.87
N ILE A 80 -2.07 -9.98 9.58
CA ILE A 80 -1.20 -9.66 10.72
C ILE A 80 0.14 -9.10 10.22
N ILE A 81 0.65 -8.07 10.89
CA ILE A 81 2.01 -7.57 10.66
C ILE A 81 2.99 -8.55 11.29
N VAL A 82 3.77 -9.24 10.46
CA VAL A 82 4.74 -10.24 10.92
C VAL A 82 6.11 -9.64 11.26
N SER A 83 6.49 -8.56 10.59
CA SER A 83 7.71 -7.82 10.88
C SER A 83 7.66 -6.41 10.31
N HIS A 84 8.44 -5.50 10.87
CA HIS A 84 8.52 -4.12 10.43
C HIS A 84 9.84 -3.49 10.83
N VAL A 85 10.21 -2.40 10.16
CA VAL A 85 11.42 -1.63 10.45
C VAL A 85 11.19 -0.16 10.10
N ILE A 86 11.73 0.71 10.94
CA ILE A 86 11.77 2.16 10.74
C ILE A 86 13.23 2.55 10.53
N MET A 87 13.51 3.34 9.50
CA MET A 87 14.86 3.81 9.18
C MET A 87 14.82 5.22 8.59
N PRO A 88 15.85 6.07 8.82
CA PRO A 88 15.87 7.42 8.26
C PRO A 88 15.98 7.41 6.73
N VAL A 89 16.91 6.59 6.20
CA VAL A 89 17.11 6.39 4.76
C VAL A 89 16.93 4.91 4.46
N LYS A 90 16.32 4.60 3.30
CA LYS A 90 16.10 3.23 2.84
C LYS A 90 17.43 2.46 2.79
N ASN A 91 17.53 1.40 3.58
CA ASN A 91 18.68 0.51 3.66
C ASN A 91 18.21 -0.94 3.49
N ASN A 92 18.62 -1.55 2.39
CA ASN A 92 18.20 -2.91 2.03
C ASN A 92 18.73 -3.98 2.99
N LEU A 93 19.88 -3.74 3.65
CA LEU A 93 20.43 -4.68 4.65
C LEU A 93 19.53 -4.71 5.89
N LEU A 94 19.10 -3.53 6.36
CA LEU A 94 18.17 -3.43 7.49
C LEU A 94 16.80 -4.01 7.15
N ILE A 95 16.33 -3.84 5.91
CA ILE A 95 15.09 -4.47 5.42
C ILE A 95 15.23 -5.99 5.44
N TYR A 96 16.33 -6.53 4.90
CA TYR A 96 16.56 -7.97 4.93
C TYR A 96 16.64 -8.51 6.36
N GLU A 97 17.41 -7.87 7.24
CA GLU A 97 17.66 -8.34 8.60
C GLU A 97 16.40 -8.26 9.48
N HIS A 98 15.74 -7.10 9.52
CA HIS A 98 14.65 -6.85 10.45
C HIS A 98 13.27 -7.22 9.91
N ILE A 99 13.14 -7.41 8.60
CA ILE A 99 11.87 -7.83 7.99
C ILE A 99 11.92 -9.29 7.56
N TYR A 100 12.70 -9.59 6.51
CA TYR A 100 12.66 -10.91 5.89
C TYR A 100 13.25 -12.00 6.80
N ARG A 101 14.50 -11.81 7.23
CA ARG A 101 15.19 -12.75 8.13
C ARG A 101 14.40 -12.94 9.41
N LYS A 102 13.97 -11.85 10.06
CA LYS A 102 13.13 -11.92 11.27
C LYS A 102 11.83 -12.70 11.07
N ALA A 103 11.11 -12.45 9.97
CA ALA A 103 9.87 -13.18 9.65
C ALA A 103 10.12 -14.67 9.47
N VAL A 104 11.16 -15.04 8.70
CA VAL A 104 11.53 -16.44 8.46
C VAL A 104 11.90 -17.17 9.75
N PHE A 105 12.70 -16.53 10.62
CA PHE A 105 13.09 -17.13 11.90
C PHE A 105 11.92 -17.31 12.89
N THR A 106 10.89 -16.47 12.80
CA THR A 106 9.78 -16.46 13.76
C THR A 106 8.59 -17.31 13.29
N TYR A 107 8.28 -17.24 12.00
CA TYR A 107 7.05 -17.82 11.41
C TYR A 107 7.34 -18.91 10.37
N GLY A 108 8.61 -19.15 10.05
CA GLY A 108 9.01 -20.04 8.96
C GLY A 108 9.06 -19.36 7.60
N LEU A 109 9.50 -20.11 6.59
CA LEU A 109 9.58 -19.62 5.22
C LEU A 109 8.17 -19.58 4.61
N GLY A 110 7.76 -18.39 4.15
CA GLY A 110 6.51 -18.25 3.42
C GLY A 110 6.60 -18.82 2.00
N GLU A 111 5.48 -19.31 1.46
CA GLU A 111 5.44 -19.94 0.12
C GLU A 111 5.69 -18.92 -1.00
N GLN A 112 5.22 -17.68 -0.82
CA GLN A 112 5.36 -16.60 -1.77
C GLN A 112 5.67 -15.29 -1.05
N ILE A 113 6.58 -14.50 -1.63
CA ILE A 113 6.85 -13.13 -1.24
C ILE A 113 6.28 -12.21 -2.32
N ARG A 114 5.48 -11.22 -1.91
CA ARG A 114 4.95 -10.19 -2.80
C ARG A 114 5.51 -8.83 -2.41
N VAL A 115 5.98 -8.10 -3.42
CA VAL A 115 6.43 -6.71 -3.31
C VAL A 115 5.75 -5.96 -4.44
N ASP A 116 4.99 -4.92 -4.11
CA ASP A 116 4.33 -4.11 -5.13
C ASP A 116 5.35 -3.16 -5.79
N TYR A 117 5.58 -3.35 -7.09
CA TYR A 117 6.31 -2.37 -7.89
C TYR A 117 5.35 -1.29 -8.40
N GLY A 118 5.17 -0.23 -7.61
CA GLY A 118 4.45 0.95 -8.05
C GLY A 118 5.27 1.72 -9.10
N ARG A 119 4.68 2.02 -10.28
CA ARG A 119 5.25 3.06 -11.17
C ARG A 119 5.39 4.36 -10.37
N ILE A 120 6.55 5.01 -10.53
CA ILE A 120 6.94 6.28 -9.91
C ILE A 120 5.77 7.27 -9.98
N ASP A 121 5.40 7.84 -8.83
CA ASP A 121 4.41 8.91 -8.74
C ASP A 121 5.06 10.20 -9.29
N PRO A 122 4.57 10.79 -10.40
CA PRO A 122 5.16 12.00 -10.98
C PRO A 122 5.24 13.18 -10.01
N LEU A 123 4.40 13.18 -8.96
CA LEU A 123 4.34 14.24 -7.96
C LEU A 123 5.52 14.23 -6.96
N LEU A 124 6.33 13.17 -6.92
CA LEU A 124 7.47 13.03 -5.99
C LEU A 124 8.85 13.12 -6.68
N HIS A 125 8.87 13.32 -8.00
CA HIS A 125 10.12 13.36 -8.79
C HIS A 125 11.08 14.50 -8.40
N GLY A 126 10.57 15.54 -7.74
CA GLY A 126 11.36 16.67 -7.25
C GLY A 126 12.09 16.43 -5.92
N LEU A 127 11.80 15.34 -5.20
CA LEU A 127 12.41 15.03 -3.89
C LEU A 127 13.46 13.92 -3.97
N GLU A 128 13.47 13.11 -5.03
CA GLU A 128 14.39 11.98 -5.18
C GLU A 128 15.71 12.36 -5.91
N THR A 129 15.87 13.61 -6.36
CA THR A 129 17.06 14.08 -7.14
C THR A 129 17.98 15.03 -6.38
N SER A 130 17.73 15.30 -5.10
CA SER A 130 18.58 16.15 -4.27
C SER A 130 19.42 15.32 -3.29
N HIS A 131 20.34 14.51 -3.81
CA HIS A 131 21.55 14.04 -3.12
C HIS A 131 22.63 13.67 -4.14
#